data_AF-A0A2E1FMU9-F1
#
_entry.id   AF-A0A2E1FMU9-F1
#
_cell.length_a   1.000
_cell.length_b   1.000
_cell.length_c   1.000
_cell.angle_alpha   90.00
_cell.angle_beta   90.00
_cell.angle_gamma   90.00
#
_symmetry.space_group_name_H-M   'P 1'
#
loop_
_entity.id
_entity.type
_entity.pdbx_description
1 polymer ?
#
loop_
_entity_poly.entity_id
_entity_poly.type
_entity_poly.pdbx_seq_one_letter_code
_entity_poly.pdbx_strand_id
1 'polypeptide(L)'
;MEFGIRELIQFGTLLASLAGAFAVVKSQLSRVIQDISSIQKELYIINTRIDQADADRAVIKHQNKIFGGILSPGNLEKLNIKIAELQTEMKIVHKNLDKLHTMHNGKHPSIN
;
A
#
# COMPACT_ATOMS: atom_id res chain seq x y z
N MET A 1 7.49 20.82 78.66
CA MET A 1 7.63 21.06 77.21
C MET A 1 6.29 21.57 76.71
N GLU A 2 6.04 22.87 76.81
CA GLU A 2 4.92 23.49 76.09
C GLU A 2 5.39 23.71 74.66
N PHE A 3 4.88 22.91 73.71
CA PHE A 3 4.95 23.32 72.32
C PHE A 3 4.13 24.60 72.20
N GLY A 4 4.78 25.71 71.92
CA GLY A 4 4.10 26.96 71.67
C GLY A 4 3.19 26.81 70.45
N ILE A 5 2.08 27.54 70.45
CA ILE A 5 1.10 27.56 69.36
C ILE A 5 1.78 27.89 68.01
N ARG A 6 2.88 28.66 68.06
CA ARG A 6 3.69 29.04 66.90
C ARG A 6 4.39 27.84 66.25
N GLU A 7 5.03 26.98 67.04
CA GLU A 7 5.70 25.78 66.56
C GLU A 7 4.70 24.77 66.00
N LEU A 8 3.51 24.67 66.61
CA LEU A 8 2.42 23.82 66.12
C LEU A 8 1.89 24.29 64.75
N ILE A 9 1.70 25.60 64.58
CA ILE A 9 1.28 26.20 63.29
C ILE A 9 2.34 25.98 62.22
N GLN A 10 3.63 26.17 62.55
CA GLN A 10 4.72 25.97 61.60
C GLN A 10 4.87 24.50 61.19
N PHE A 11 4.66 23.57 62.12
CA PHE A 11 4.62 22.15 61.81
C PHE A 11 3.41 21.79 60.93
N GLY A 12 2.24 22.37 61.21
CA GLY A 12 1.03 22.18 60.41
C GLY A 12 1.16 22.68 58.96
N THR A 13 1.79 23.85 58.74
CA THR A 13 2.01 24.38 57.40
C THR A 13 3.02 23.56 56.60
N LEU A 14 4.06 23.03 57.24
CA LEU A 14 5.01 22.12 56.60
C LEU A 14 4.34 20.80 56.19
N LEU A 15 3.51 20.22 57.05
CA LEU A 15 2.75 19.02 56.73
C LEU A 15 1.75 19.26 55.58
N ALA A 16 1.04 20.40 55.60
CA ALA A 16 0.13 20.76 54.53
C ALA A 16 0.85 20.97 53.19
N SER A 17 2.02 21.61 53.20
CA SER A 17 2.88 21.80 52.02
C SER A 17 3.37 20.46 51.46
N LEU A 18 3.85 19.56 52.33
CA LEU A 18 4.29 18.23 51.95
C LEU A 18 3.14 17.39 51.37
N ALA A 19 1.97 17.43 51.98
CA ALA A 19 0.77 16.75 51.49
C ALA A 19 0.32 17.31 50.13
N GLY A 20 0.36 18.63 49.96
CA GLY A 20 0.07 19.30 48.70
C GLY A 20 1.03 18.89 47.59
N ALA A 21 2.35 18.91 47.87
CA ALA A 21 3.37 18.47 46.92
C ALA A 21 3.19 16.99 46.53
N PHE A 22 2.92 16.12 47.49
CA PHE A 22 2.66 14.70 47.22
C PHE A 22 1.41 14.49 46.36
N ALA A 23 0.33 15.22 46.61
CA ALA A 23 -0.88 15.16 45.80
C ALA A 23 -0.63 15.59 44.35
N VAL A 24 0.16 16.64 44.14
CA VAL A 24 0.56 17.09 42.80
C VAL A 24 1.38 16.02 42.08
N VAL A 25 2.38 15.44 42.73
CA VAL A 25 3.20 14.36 42.14
C VAL A 25 2.34 13.15 41.78
N LYS A 26 1.43 12.74 42.67
CA LYS A 26 0.50 11.63 42.39
C LYS A 26 -0.39 11.91 41.19
N SER A 27 -0.90 13.14 41.06
CA SER A 27 -1.72 13.56 39.91
C SER A 27 -0.91 13.57 38.61
N GLN A 28 0.33 14.06 38.64
CA GLN A 28 1.21 14.07 37.47
C GLN A 28 1.57 12.65 37.04
N LEU A 29 1.91 11.78 37.99
CA LEU A 29 2.22 10.37 37.70
C LEU A 29 1.03 9.65 37.07
N SER A 30 -0.19 9.88 37.59
CA SER A 30 -1.40 9.30 37.00
C SER A 30 -1.62 9.76 35.55
N ARG A 31 -1.33 11.03 35.24
CA ARG A 31 -1.41 11.55 33.87
C ARG A 31 -0.38 10.91 32.96
N VAL A 32 0.88 10.82 33.41
CA VAL A 32 1.96 10.16 32.64
C VAL A 32 1.60 8.70 32.33
N ILE A 33 1.01 7.96 33.28
CA ILE A 33 0.56 6.58 33.04
C ILE A 33 -0.52 6.53 31.95
N GLN A 34 -1.47 7.47 31.96
CA GLN A 34 -2.54 7.54 30.97
C GLN A 34 -2.00 7.91 29.58
N ASP A 35 -1.04 8.84 29.52
CA ASP A 35 -0.38 9.25 28.29
C ASP A 35 0.42 8.08 27.69
N ILE A 36 1.18 7.35 28.50
CA ILE A 36 1.91 6.14 28.07
C ILE A 36 0.94 5.10 27.51
N SER A 37 -0.18 4.85 28.18
CA SER A 37 -1.17 3.89 27.69
C SER A 37 -1.78 4.32 26.35
N SER A 38 -2.00 5.61 26.15
CA SER A 38 -2.53 6.16 24.90
C SER A 38 -1.50 6.03 23.77
N ILE A 39 -0.25 6.40 24.02
CA ILE A 39 0.86 6.25 23.07
C ILE A 39 1.06 4.79 22.67
N GLN A 40 0.99 3.85 23.61
CA GLN A 40 1.10 2.42 23.31
C GLN A 40 0.01 1.93 22.36
N LYS A 41 -1.24 2.39 22.54
CA LYS A 41 -2.34 2.05 21.64
C LYS A 41 -2.14 2.63 20.25
N GLU A 42 -1.71 3.89 20.16
CA GLU A 42 -1.42 4.53 18.87
C GLU A 42 -0.27 3.84 18.15
N LEU A 43 0.81 3.48 18.85
CA LEU A 43 1.92 2.72 18.28
C LEU A 43 1.47 1.36 17.75
N TYR A 44 0.57 0.66 18.45
CA TYR A 44 0.03 -0.61 17.96
C TYR A 44 -0.76 -0.44 16.65
N ILE A 45 -1.59 0.62 16.57
CA ILE A 45 -2.35 0.95 15.36
C ILE A 45 -1.39 1.30 14.21
N ILE A 46 -0.37 2.11 14.49
CA ILE A 46 0.65 2.50 13.50
C ILE A 46 1.39 1.28 12.98
N ASN A 47 1.86 0.39 13.86
CA ASN A 47 2.54 -0.85 13.45
C ASN A 47 1.65 -1.71 12.56
N THR A 48 0.37 -1.90 12.94
CA THR A 48 -0.59 -2.66 12.13
C THR A 48 -0.77 -2.03 10.74
N ARG A 49 -0.81 -0.70 10.66
CA ARG A 49 -0.91 0.02 9.37
C ARG A 49 0.36 -0.08 8.54
N ILE A 50 1.53 -0.09 9.17
CA ILE A 50 2.81 -0.30 8.49
C ILE A 50 2.85 -1.71 7.89
N ASP A 51 2.48 -2.73 8.66
CA ASP A 51 2.44 -4.12 8.18
C ASP A 51 1.52 -4.28 6.97
N GLN A 52 0.34 -3.65 7.00
CA GLN A 52 -0.59 -3.61 5.86
C GLN A 52 0.03 -2.90 4.65
N ALA A 53 0.63 -1.73 4.86
CA ALA A 53 1.26 -0.97 3.78
C ALA A 53 2.43 -1.73 3.14
N ASP A 54 3.22 -2.47 3.92
CA ASP A 54 4.32 -3.29 3.42
C ASP A 54 3.81 -4.50 2.63
N ALA A 55 2.71 -5.12 3.07
CA ALA A 55 2.05 -6.17 2.31
C ALA A 55 1.54 -5.66 0.94
N ASP A 56 0.84 -4.52 0.92
CA ASP A 56 0.36 -3.89 -0.31
C ASP A 56 1.51 -3.52 -1.25
N ARG A 57 2.60 -2.97 -0.69
CA ARG A 57 3.79 -2.61 -1.46
C ARG A 57 4.45 -3.84 -2.09
N ALA A 58 4.46 -4.98 -1.41
CA ALA A 58 4.99 -6.23 -1.96
C ALA A 58 4.17 -6.69 -3.17
N VAL A 59 2.83 -6.59 -3.10
CA VAL A 59 1.93 -6.92 -4.22
C VAL A 59 2.18 -5.99 -5.41
N ILE A 60 2.23 -4.67 -5.19
CA ILE A 60 2.47 -3.69 -6.26
C ILE A 60 3.84 -3.93 -6.91
N LYS A 61 4.89 -4.21 -6.12
CA LYS A 61 6.23 -4.51 -6.64
C LYS A 61 6.21 -5.77 -7.52
N HIS A 62 5.46 -6.79 -7.12
CA HIS A 62 5.31 -8.01 -7.90
C HIS A 62 4.57 -7.74 -9.23
N GLN A 63 3.45 -7.01 -9.17
CA GLN A 63 2.70 -6.62 -10.36
C GLN A 63 3.55 -5.79 -11.33
N ASN A 64 4.28 -4.80 -10.83
CA ASN A 64 5.20 -3.99 -11.65
C ASN A 64 6.29 -4.83 -12.31
N LYS A 65 6.80 -5.85 -11.62
CA LYS A 65 7.77 -6.78 -12.22
C LYS A 65 7.15 -7.60 -13.36
N ILE A 66 5.92 -8.09 -13.18
CA ILE A 66 5.20 -8.83 -14.23
C ILE A 66 4.93 -7.91 -15.43
N PHE A 67 4.35 -6.73 -15.20
CA PHE A 67 4.06 -5.79 -16.27
C PHE A 67 5.32 -5.30 -16.97
N GLY A 68 6.40 -5.03 -16.23
CA GLY A 68 7.69 -4.71 -16.82
C GLY A 68 8.25 -5.84 -17.70
N GLY A 69 7.96 -7.10 -17.37
CA GLY A 69 8.28 -8.24 -18.22
C GLY A 69 7.42 -8.31 -19.49
N ILE A 70 6.10 -8.16 -19.35
CA ILE A 70 5.15 -8.19 -20.48
C ILE A 70 5.43 -7.04 -21.46
N LEU A 71 5.60 -5.83 -20.93
CA LEU A 71 5.85 -4.60 -21.68
C LEU A 71 7.33 -4.40 -22.00
N SER A 72 8.19 -5.39 -21.72
CA SER A 72 9.61 -5.29 -22.06
C SER A 72 9.75 -5.14 -23.58
N PRO A 73 10.66 -4.28 -24.06
CA PRO A 73 10.85 -4.07 -25.50
C PRO A 73 11.05 -5.37 -26.27
N GLY A 74 11.81 -6.32 -25.72
CA GLY A 74 12.03 -7.62 -26.36
C GLY A 74 10.80 -8.51 -26.45
N ASN A 75 9.87 -8.46 -25.47
CA ASN A 75 8.59 -9.17 -25.59
C ASN A 75 7.66 -8.48 -26.57
N LEU A 76 7.61 -7.15 -26.56
CA LEU A 76 6.82 -6.37 -27.50
C LEU A 76 7.30 -6.56 -28.94
N GLU A 77 8.62 -6.60 -29.18
CA GLU A 77 9.20 -6.88 -30.49
C GLU A 77 8.79 -8.26 -31.00
N LYS A 78 8.93 -9.32 -30.18
CA LYS A 78 8.48 -10.67 -30.53
C LYS A 78 6.99 -10.72 -30.85
N LEU A 79 6.17 -10.01 -30.09
CA LEU A 79 4.73 -9.95 -30.29
C LEU A 79 4.39 -9.22 -31.60
N ASN A 80 5.07 -8.11 -31.89
CA ASN A 80 4.92 -7.37 -33.14
C ASN A 80 5.33 -8.19 -34.37
N ILE A 81 6.42 -8.96 -34.29
CA ILE A 81 6.84 -9.87 -35.37
C ILE A 81 5.75 -10.91 -35.65
N LYS A 82 5.23 -11.56 -34.60
CA LYS A 82 4.14 -12.54 -34.74
C LYS A 82 2.87 -11.92 -35.33
N ILE A 83 2.54 -10.69 -34.93
CA ILE A 83 1.40 -9.96 -35.52
C ILE A 83 1.64 -9.71 -37.02
N ALA A 84 2.85 -9.29 -37.41
CA ALA A 84 3.19 -9.04 -38.81
C ALA A 84 3.13 -10.32 -39.68
N GLU A 85 3.58 -11.46 -39.13
CA GLU A 85 3.47 -12.78 -39.76
C GLU A 85 1.99 -13.15 -39.98
N LEU A 86 1.16 -13.08 -38.93
CA LEU A 86 -0.27 -13.37 -39.02
C LEU A 86 -1.00 -12.46 -40.01
N GLN A 87 -0.67 -11.16 -40.04
CA GLN A 87 -1.23 -10.22 -41.01
C GLN A 87 -0.86 -10.60 -42.45
N THR A 88 0.36 -11.09 -42.67
CA THR A 88 0.83 -11.53 -43.98
C THR A 88 0.10 -12.80 -44.42
N GLU A 89 0.00 -13.79 -43.55
CA GLU A 89 -0.75 -15.01 -43.80
C GLU A 89 -2.22 -14.71 -44.12
N MET A 90 -2.85 -13.83 -43.34
CA MET A 90 -4.23 -13.42 -43.56
C MET A 90 -4.43 -12.73 -44.92
N LYS A 91 -3.48 -11.89 -45.36
CA LYS A 91 -3.51 -11.29 -46.71
C LYS A 91 -3.39 -12.33 -47.81
N ILE A 92 -2.51 -13.32 -47.64
CA ILE A 92 -2.34 -14.41 -48.61
C ILE A 92 -3.61 -15.26 -48.69
N VAL A 93 -4.20 -15.61 -47.54
CA VAL A 93 -5.46 -16.36 -47.46
C VAL A 93 -6.59 -15.60 -48.16
N HIS A 94 -6.75 -14.29 -47.91
CA HIS A 94 -7.74 -13.46 -48.61
C HIS A 94 -7.54 -13.47 -50.12
N LYS A 95 -6.30 -13.25 -50.59
CA LYS A 95 -5.99 -13.28 -52.02
C LYS A 95 -6.31 -14.63 -52.66
N ASN A 96 -6.03 -15.73 -51.96
CA ASN A 96 -6.35 -17.08 -52.43
C ASN A 96 -7.86 -17.33 -52.46
N LEU A 97 -8.60 -16.83 -51.46
CA LEU A 97 -10.05 -16.91 -51.39
C LEU A 97 -10.70 -16.11 -52.54
N ASP A 98 -10.22 -14.90 -52.81
CA ASP A 98 -10.66 -14.07 -53.93
C ASP A 98 -10.40 -14.76 -55.27
N LYS A 99 -9.22 -15.38 -55.43
CA LYS A 99 -8.88 -16.19 -56.60
C LYS A 99 -9.82 -17.40 -56.73
N LEU A 100 -10.13 -18.09 -55.65
CA LEU A 100 -11.06 -19.21 -55.67
C LEU A 100 -12.48 -18.78 -56.05
N HIS A 101 -12.97 -17.67 -55.47
CA HIS A 101 -14.26 -17.09 -55.81
C HIS A 101 -14.36 -16.67 -57.28
N THR A 102 -13.31 -16.05 -57.81
CA THR A 102 -13.28 -15.66 -59.24
C THR A 102 -13.19 -16.87 -60.16
N MET A 103 -12.49 -17.95 -59.77
CA MET A 103 -12.46 -19.20 -60.56
C MET A 103 -13.80 -19.95 -60.59
N HIS A 104 -14.59 -19.87 -59.50
CA HIS A 104 -15.86 -20.60 -59.40
C HIS A 104 -17.08 -19.78 -59.83
N ASN A 105 -17.05 -18.44 -59.74
CA ASN A 105 -18.18 -17.55 -60.05
C ASN A 105 -17.90 -16.50 -61.16
N GLY A 106 -16.72 -16.49 -61.78
CA GLY A 106 -16.34 -15.49 -62.79
C GLY A 106 -15.93 -16.13 -64.11
N LYS A 107 -16.84 -16.14 -65.09
CA LYS A 107 -16.59 -16.44 -66.52
C LYS A 107 -15.57 -17.57 -66.76
N HIS A 108 -16.06 -18.82 -66.87
CA HIS A 108 -15.25 -19.87 -67.47
C HIS A 108 -14.71 -19.41 -68.83
N PRO A 109 -13.39 -19.54 -69.08
CA PRO A 109 -12.84 -19.22 -70.39
C PRO A 109 -13.53 -20.07 -71.45
N SER A 110 -14.03 -19.43 -72.51
CA SER A 110 -14.69 -20.13 -73.62
C SER A 110 -13.68 -21.05 -74.29
N ILE A 111 -13.98 -22.34 -74.25
CA ILE A 111 -13.19 -23.37 -74.89
C ILE A 111 -13.50 -23.28 -76.40
N ASN A 112 -12.49 -22.97 -77.22
CA ASN A 112 -12.56 -23.10 -78.67
C ASN A 112 -12.51 -24.57 -79.08
#